data_AF-A0A954Q6K9-F1
#
_entry.id   AF-A0A954Q6K9-F1
#
_cell.length_a   1.000
_cell.length_b   1.000
_cell.length_c   1.000
_cell.angle_alpha   90.00
_cell.angle_beta   90.00
_cell.angle_gamma   90.00
#
_symmetry.space_group_name_H-M   'P 1'
#
loop_
_entity.id
_entity.type
_entity.pdbx_description
1 polymer ?
#
loop_
_entity_poly.entity_id
_entity_poly.type
_entity_poly.pdbx_seq_one_letter_code
_entity_poly.pdbx_strand_id
1 'polypeptide(L)'
;MSNMIDSRHAAWDPARTRAWVEVDSDAIASNTASLSKLLSPQTQLMAVVKADGYGHGAVTVASEVVRHGATWLGVATVSEAIELRDAGIDAPILVFGAVRDRHDIRHLAHHRLCPTICDIDHGREVSDQLGSLERPLDVHLKIDTGMSRLGTSASNALSFWETVTQLPQLTISGIYSHLATAESLDESTTWQQYNRFIKALDRLPRLQHNVAVHLANSAAALRFPRTHFDLVRVGLAIYGLSPVPLSSANVELTPVLQVKARVTQVKDVERGAGISYGHQFRASHGMRVGTVAIGYADGVARGLSGRIDVLVNGTRARQVGAITMDQLMIDVTKVPSVRPGDIVTLIGRDQSEQIRAEEWAAASDTIVWEVLCGFKNRLPRVTKDAPNANAASTGVTNGRFALLDRDRLHASSP
;
A
#
# COMPACT_ATOMS: atom_id res chain seq x y z
N MET A 1 -52.99 -7.85 2.87
CA MET A 1 -51.86 -8.53 2.22
C MET A 1 -50.60 -7.74 2.54
N SER A 2 -49.83 -8.23 3.51
CA SER A 2 -48.66 -7.56 4.06
C SER A 2 -47.46 -7.83 3.16
N ASN A 3 -46.84 -6.77 2.62
CA ASN A 3 -45.57 -6.87 1.91
C ASN A 3 -44.47 -7.16 2.93
N MET A 4 -44.16 -8.45 3.12
CA MET A 4 -42.86 -8.87 3.66
C MET A 4 -41.78 -8.50 2.64
N ILE A 5 -41.19 -7.32 2.81
CA ILE A 5 -39.89 -7.02 2.22
C ILE A 5 -38.88 -7.90 2.94
N ASP A 6 -38.29 -8.85 2.20
CA ASP A 6 -37.29 -9.82 2.65
C ASP A 6 -36.17 -9.08 3.42
N SER A 7 -35.91 -9.52 4.66
CA SER A 7 -34.92 -8.95 5.59
C SER A 7 -33.46 -9.19 5.17
N ARG A 8 -33.21 -9.40 3.87
CA ARG A 8 -31.92 -9.75 3.27
C ARG A 8 -31.34 -8.68 2.35
N HIS A 9 -32.02 -7.55 2.19
CA HIS A 9 -31.41 -6.39 1.54
C HIS A 9 -30.49 -5.69 2.54
N ALA A 10 -29.22 -6.11 2.59
CA ALA A 10 -28.16 -5.23 3.04
C ALA A 10 -28.32 -3.90 2.29
N ALA A 11 -28.30 -2.78 3.02
CA ALA A 11 -28.44 -1.45 2.44
C ALA A 11 -27.50 -1.30 1.24
N TRP A 12 -27.99 -0.71 0.14
CA TRP A 12 -27.20 -0.52 -1.07
C TRP A 12 -25.92 0.25 -0.74
N ASP A 13 -24.78 -0.42 -0.91
CA ASP A 13 -23.44 0.16 -0.81
C ASP A 13 -22.83 0.18 -2.22
N PRO A 14 -22.73 1.36 -2.86
CA PRO A 14 -22.19 1.47 -4.21
C PRO A 14 -20.75 0.94 -4.31
N ALA A 15 -19.97 0.99 -3.22
CA ALA A 15 -18.60 0.50 -3.17
C ALA A 15 -18.50 -1.02 -3.15
N ARG A 16 -19.56 -1.75 -2.74
CA ARG A 16 -19.59 -3.22 -2.66
C ARG A 16 -20.50 -3.86 -3.71
N THR A 17 -20.70 -3.18 -4.85
CA THR A 17 -21.62 -3.61 -5.92
C THR A 17 -21.02 -4.68 -6.83
N ARG A 18 -19.73 -4.57 -7.19
CA ARG A 18 -19.08 -5.45 -8.17
C ARG A 18 -17.87 -6.19 -7.58
N ALA A 19 -16.82 -5.44 -7.31
CA ALA A 19 -15.57 -5.91 -6.73
C ALA A 19 -14.94 -4.77 -5.93
N TRP A 20 -14.28 -5.08 -4.83
CA TRP A 20 -13.73 -4.10 -3.91
C TRP A 20 -12.54 -4.67 -3.12
N VAL A 21 -11.82 -3.76 -2.49
CA VAL A 21 -10.76 -4.05 -1.53
C VAL A 21 -11.28 -3.69 -0.14
N GLU A 22 -11.30 -4.65 0.78
CA GLU A 22 -11.51 -4.39 2.20
C GLU A 22 -10.17 -4.16 2.88
N VAL A 23 -10.10 -3.11 3.70
CA VAL A 23 -8.92 -2.71 4.45
C VAL A 23 -9.27 -2.78 5.94
N ASP A 24 -8.54 -3.61 6.66
CA ASP A 24 -8.75 -3.86 8.08
C ASP A 24 -7.93 -2.87 8.93
N SER A 25 -8.59 -1.83 9.47
CA SER A 25 -7.94 -0.81 10.30
C SER A 25 -7.38 -1.40 11.60
N ASP A 26 -8.08 -2.36 12.20
CA ASP A 26 -7.63 -3.01 13.44
C ASP A 26 -6.36 -3.82 13.20
N ALA A 27 -6.25 -4.47 12.04
CA ALA A 27 -5.01 -5.12 11.63
C ALA A 27 -3.86 -4.13 11.43
N ILE A 28 -4.11 -2.96 10.82
CA ILE A 28 -3.08 -1.90 10.67
C ILE A 28 -2.61 -1.42 12.05
N ALA A 29 -3.54 -1.13 12.95
CA ALA A 29 -3.26 -0.70 14.32
C ALA A 29 -2.43 -1.74 15.08
N SER A 30 -2.85 -3.01 15.04
CA SER A 30 -2.18 -4.13 15.70
C SER A 30 -0.76 -4.37 15.14
N ASN A 31 -0.61 -4.37 13.82
CA ASN A 31 0.69 -4.54 13.16
C ASN A 31 1.64 -3.40 13.52
N THR A 32 1.15 -2.15 13.46
CA THR A 32 1.95 -0.96 13.79
C THR A 32 2.41 -1.01 15.25
N ALA A 33 1.51 -1.30 16.18
CA ALA A 33 1.84 -1.41 17.59
C ALA A 33 2.85 -2.54 17.87
N SER A 34 2.70 -3.68 17.20
CA SER A 34 3.60 -4.84 17.35
C SER A 34 4.99 -4.54 16.79
N LEU A 35 5.06 -3.85 15.64
CA LEU A 35 6.32 -3.40 15.07
C LEU A 35 7.01 -2.34 15.94
N SER A 36 6.27 -1.37 16.49
CA SER A 36 6.84 -0.39 17.42
C SER A 36 7.41 -1.05 18.69
N LYS A 37 6.74 -2.08 19.22
CA LYS A 37 7.22 -2.84 20.39
C LYS A 37 8.48 -3.67 20.13
N LEU A 38 8.75 -4.04 18.87
CA LEU A 38 9.97 -4.75 18.48
C LEU A 38 11.22 -3.85 18.59
N LEU A 39 11.04 -2.54 18.49
CA LEU A 39 12.13 -1.57 18.44
C LEU A 39 12.58 -1.14 19.83
N SER A 40 13.82 -0.62 19.92
CA SER A 40 14.23 0.07 21.14
C SER A 40 13.41 1.35 21.33
N PRO A 41 13.21 1.84 22.57
CA PRO A 41 12.42 3.04 22.82
C PRO A 41 12.91 4.31 22.10
N GLN A 42 14.17 4.34 21.68
CA GLN A 42 14.78 5.46 20.98
C GLN A 42 14.65 5.35 19.45
N THR A 43 14.34 4.16 18.93
CA THR A 43 14.21 3.93 17.49
C THR A 43 12.80 4.30 17.04
N GLN A 44 12.72 5.19 16.06
CA GLN A 44 11.49 5.61 15.43
C GLN A 44 11.01 4.64 14.35
N LEU A 45 9.72 4.71 14.00
CA LEU A 45 9.09 3.89 12.97
C LEU A 45 8.63 4.78 11.80
N MET A 46 9.22 4.57 10.62
CA MET A 46 8.71 5.10 9.34
C MET A 46 7.83 4.06 8.65
N ALA A 47 6.54 4.35 8.52
CA ALA A 47 5.63 3.54 7.71
C ALA A 47 5.74 3.94 6.22
N VAL A 48 6.06 2.98 5.36
CA VAL A 48 6.20 3.20 3.92
C VAL A 48 4.86 2.98 3.23
N VAL A 49 4.28 4.07 2.74
CA VAL A 49 2.91 4.14 2.18
C VAL A 49 2.88 4.53 0.69
N LYS A 50 4.02 4.46 0.01
CA LYS A 50 4.11 4.65 -1.46
C LYS A 50 3.22 3.67 -2.23
N ALA A 51 2.96 3.99 -3.50
CA ALA A 51 2.13 3.20 -4.40
C ALA A 51 0.73 2.93 -3.81
N ASP A 52 0.07 4.00 -3.36
CA ASP A 52 -1.27 3.95 -2.74
C ASP A 52 -1.32 3.01 -1.51
N GLY A 53 -0.33 3.09 -0.61
CA GLY A 53 -0.21 2.18 0.52
C GLY A 53 -0.06 0.73 0.08
N TYR A 54 0.78 0.45 -0.93
CA TYR A 54 0.86 -0.86 -1.59
C TYR A 54 -0.53 -1.37 -2.04
N GLY A 55 -1.37 -0.49 -2.57
CA GLY A 55 -2.73 -0.79 -3.02
C GLY A 55 -3.82 -0.77 -1.92
N HIS A 56 -3.47 -0.52 -0.67
CA HIS A 56 -4.40 -0.52 0.47
C HIS A 56 -5.10 0.83 0.70
N GLY A 57 -4.75 1.88 -0.04
CA GLY A 57 -5.26 3.24 0.21
C GLY A 57 -4.29 4.03 1.08
N ALA A 58 -3.47 4.89 0.47
CA ALA A 58 -2.39 5.59 1.16
C ALA A 58 -2.89 6.45 2.33
N VAL A 59 -3.94 7.24 2.13
CA VAL A 59 -4.49 8.14 3.16
C VAL A 59 -5.02 7.36 4.37
N THR A 60 -5.79 6.29 4.14
CA THR A 60 -6.35 5.44 5.19
C THR A 60 -5.23 4.81 6.01
N VAL A 61 -4.25 4.19 5.34
CA VAL A 61 -3.13 3.54 6.01
C VAL A 61 -2.29 4.56 6.77
N ALA A 62 -1.93 5.68 6.14
CA ALA A 62 -1.09 6.70 6.74
C ALA A 62 -1.72 7.33 8.00
N SER A 63 -3.04 7.57 7.98
CA SER A 63 -3.77 8.08 9.15
C SER A 63 -3.72 7.09 10.31
N GLU A 64 -3.93 5.80 10.02
CA GLU A 64 -3.99 4.76 11.04
C GLU A 64 -2.62 4.45 11.64
N VAL A 65 -1.57 4.28 10.82
CA VAL A 65 -0.23 4.01 11.32
C VAL A 65 0.30 5.15 12.19
N VAL A 66 0.01 6.41 11.86
CA VAL A 66 0.43 7.57 12.66
C VAL A 66 -0.26 7.57 14.03
N ARG A 67 -1.56 7.28 14.08
CA ARG A 67 -2.30 7.14 15.35
C ARG A 67 -1.75 6.03 16.24
N HIS A 68 -1.20 4.98 15.63
CA HIS A 68 -0.77 3.75 16.32
C HIS A 68 0.76 3.62 16.50
N GLY A 69 1.52 4.69 16.25
CA GLY A 69 2.91 4.82 16.70
C GLY A 69 3.96 5.00 15.61
N ALA A 70 3.59 5.04 14.33
CA ALA A 70 4.51 5.50 13.29
C ALA A 70 4.74 7.01 13.44
N THR A 71 6.00 7.43 13.49
CA THR A 71 6.36 8.85 13.65
C THR A 71 6.79 9.49 12.33
N TRP A 72 7.03 8.68 11.30
CA TRP A 72 7.38 9.11 9.95
C TRP A 72 6.58 8.35 8.90
N LEU A 73 6.46 8.96 7.72
CA LEU A 73 5.93 8.32 6.53
C LEU A 73 6.96 8.35 5.40
N GLY A 74 6.93 7.32 4.55
CA GLY A 74 7.78 7.22 3.37
C GLY A 74 6.98 7.01 2.09
N VAL A 75 7.18 7.89 1.11
CA VAL A 75 6.51 7.85 -0.21
C VAL A 75 7.53 7.84 -1.35
N ALA A 76 7.11 7.49 -2.56
CA ALA A 76 7.99 7.47 -3.74
C ALA A 76 8.09 8.84 -4.41
N THR A 77 6.98 9.58 -4.48
CA THR A 77 6.88 10.82 -5.27
C THR A 77 6.35 12.00 -4.46
N VAL A 78 6.54 13.20 -5.00
CA VAL A 78 5.96 14.43 -4.43
C VAL A 78 4.44 14.41 -4.48
N SER A 79 3.83 13.94 -5.57
CA SER A 79 2.37 13.85 -5.69
C SER A 79 1.74 12.93 -4.63
N GLU A 80 2.36 11.78 -4.34
CA GLU A 80 1.92 10.91 -3.23
C GLU A 80 2.01 11.63 -1.89
N ALA A 81 3.05 12.45 -1.67
CA ALA A 81 3.21 13.21 -0.45
C ALA A 81 2.15 14.32 -0.29
N ILE A 82 1.82 15.01 -1.40
CA ILE A 82 0.81 16.06 -1.44
C ILE A 82 -0.56 15.48 -1.12
N GLU A 83 -0.92 14.32 -1.68
CA GLU A 83 -2.19 13.63 -1.35
C GLU A 83 -2.35 13.42 0.17
N LEU A 84 -1.28 12.99 0.85
CA LEU A 84 -1.29 12.82 2.31
C LEU A 84 -1.43 14.16 3.04
N ARG A 85 -0.79 15.22 2.55
CA ARG A 85 -0.88 16.56 3.14
C ARG A 85 -2.27 17.17 2.98
N ASP A 86 -2.87 17.01 1.81
CA ASP A 86 -4.24 17.48 1.52
C ASP A 86 -5.28 16.74 2.37
N ALA A 87 -4.99 15.49 2.76
CA ALA A 87 -5.77 14.72 3.72
C ALA A 87 -5.53 15.12 5.20
N GLY A 88 -4.71 16.14 5.47
CA GLY A 88 -4.45 16.66 6.82
C GLY A 88 -3.39 15.90 7.62
N ILE A 89 -2.55 15.10 6.96
CA ILE A 89 -1.48 14.37 7.65
C ILE A 89 -0.28 15.28 7.86
N ASP A 90 0.07 15.52 9.12
CA ASP A 90 1.17 16.41 9.52
C ASP A 90 2.49 15.70 9.83
N ALA A 91 2.51 14.37 9.93
CA ALA A 91 3.73 13.61 10.20
C ALA A 91 4.84 13.92 9.16
N PRO A 92 6.13 13.90 9.55
CA PRO A 92 7.23 14.00 8.60
C PRO A 92 7.11 12.98 7.45
N ILE A 93 7.25 13.44 6.21
CA ILE A 93 7.18 12.60 5.01
C ILE A 93 8.53 12.65 4.28
N LEU A 94 9.18 11.49 4.15
CA LEU A 94 10.36 11.30 3.31
C LEU A 94 9.93 10.89 1.89
N VAL A 95 10.37 11.64 0.89
CA VAL A 95 10.24 11.29 -0.53
C VAL A 95 11.49 10.51 -0.95
N PHE A 96 11.33 9.24 -1.31
CA PHE A 96 12.46 8.37 -1.68
C PHE A 96 13.00 8.61 -3.09
N GLY A 97 12.19 9.17 -3.99
CA GLY A 97 12.61 9.51 -5.35
C GLY A 97 13.63 10.65 -5.38
N ALA A 98 14.51 10.65 -6.39
CA ALA A 98 15.37 11.79 -6.67
C ALA A 98 14.56 12.87 -7.40
N VAL A 99 14.13 13.90 -6.69
CA VAL A 99 13.24 14.95 -7.21
C VAL A 99 14.06 16.00 -7.98
N ARG A 100 13.95 16.02 -9.30
CA ARG A 100 14.66 16.96 -10.18
C ARG A 100 13.75 17.94 -10.93
N ASP A 101 12.48 17.60 -11.07
CA ASP A 101 11.53 18.49 -11.74
C ASP A 101 11.34 19.78 -10.95
N ARG A 102 11.37 20.92 -11.63
CA ARG A 102 11.30 22.24 -11.02
C ARG A 102 9.98 22.50 -10.29
N HIS A 103 8.88 22.00 -10.83
CA HIS A 103 7.58 22.16 -10.19
C HIS A 103 7.54 21.34 -8.90
N ASP A 104 7.95 20.08 -8.97
CA ASP A 104 8.01 19.20 -7.80
C ASP A 104 8.94 19.76 -6.70
N ILE A 105 10.11 20.33 -7.06
CA ILE A 105 11.04 20.91 -6.08
C ILE A 105 10.39 22.05 -5.28
N ARG A 106 9.57 22.90 -5.92
CA ARG A 106 8.85 23.98 -5.21
C ARG A 106 7.84 23.44 -4.22
N HIS A 107 7.18 22.32 -4.56
CA HIS A 107 6.24 21.68 -3.66
C HIS A 107 6.90 21.07 -2.43
N LEU A 108 8.18 20.69 -2.50
CA LEU A 108 8.90 20.17 -1.34
C LEU A 108 8.88 21.15 -0.16
N ALA A 109 9.25 22.41 -0.39
CA ALA A 109 9.25 23.44 0.64
C ALA A 109 7.82 23.84 1.04
N HIS A 110 6.94 24.04 0.07
CA HIS A 110 5.55 24.48 0.33
C HIS A 110 4.79 23.49 1.22
N HIS A 111 4.96 22.19 1.00
CA HIS A 111 4.27 21.14 1.75
C HIS A 111 5.09 20.54 2.90
N ARG A 112 6.24 21.13 3.26
CA ARG A 112 7.14 20.62 4.32
C ARG A 112 7.47 19.14 4.13
N LEU A 113 7.98 18.81 2.95
CA LEU A 113 8.39 17.45 2.57
C LEU A 113 9.91 17.32 2.69
N CYS A 114 10.37 16.15 3.12
CA CYS A 114 11.79 15.86 3.21
C CYS A 114 12.22 15.07 1.97
N PRO A 115 12.95 15.65 0.99
CA PRO A 115 13.44 14.90 -0.15
C PRO A 115 14.68 14.07 0.17
N THR A 116 14.90 13.05 -0.65
CA THR A 116 16.16 12.33 -0.71
C THR A 116 17.14 13.04 -1.66
N ILE A 117 18.35 13.35 -1.19
CA ILE A 117 19.46 13.80 -2.04
C ILE A 117 20.37 12.60 -2.34
N CYS A 118 20.70 12.41 -3.61
CA CYS A 118 21.38 11.20 -4.08
C CYS A 118 22.87 11.41 -4.34
N ASP A 119 23.28 12.62 -4.71
CA ASP A 119 24.65 12.96 -5.06
C ASP A 119 24.83 14.48 -4.97
N ILE A 120 26.08 14.93 -5.14
CA ILE A 120 26.47 16.34 -5.00
C ILE A 120 25.74 17.23 -6.01
N ASP A 121 25.67 16.80 -7.28
CA ASP A 121 25.08 17.60 -8.35
C ASP A 121 23.57 17.72 -8.17
N HIS A 122 22.91 16.64 -7.73
CA HIS A 122 21.51 16.66 -7.33
C HIS A 122 21.28 17.62 -6.15
N GLY A 123 22.14 17.62 -5.14
CA GLY A 123 22.05 18.55 -4.01
C GLY A 123 22.11 20.01 -4.45
N ARG A 124 23.08 20.35 -5.31
CA ARG A 124 23.22 21.69 -5.90
C ARG A 124 22.00 22.08 -6.73
N GLU A 125 21.52 21.19 -7.59
CA GLU A 125 20.33 21.42 -8.41
C GLU A 125 19.10 21.75 -7.56
N VAL A 126 18.84 20.96 -6.51
CA VAL A 126 17.70 21.22 -5.60
C VAL A 126 17.90 22.55 -4.87
N SER A 127 19.10 22.81 -4.36
CA SER A 127 19.45 24.05 -3.64
C SER A 127 19.23 25.30 -4.49
N ASP A 128 19.71 25.28 -5.74
CA ASP A 128 19.60 26.40 -6.67
C ASP A 128 18.14 26.67 -7.06
N GLN A 129 17.33 25.61 -7.22
CA GLN A 129 15.94 25.72 -7.62
C GLN A 129 15.00 26.15 -6.49
N LEU A 130 15.33 25.85 -5.24
CA LEU A 130 14.59 26.33 -4.06
C LEU A 130 14.74 27.85 -3.86
N GLY A 131 15.84 28.44 -4.35
CA GLY A 131 16.08 29.88 -4.23
C GLY A 131 16.25 30.33 -2.77
N SER A 132 15.66 31.47 -2.40
CA SER A 132 15.67 31.93 -1.01
C SER A 132 14.46 31.36 -0.27
N LEU A 133 14.71 30.66 0.84
CA LEU A 133 13.68 30.13 1.74
C LEU A 133 13.75 30.84 3.10
N GLU A 134 12.61 30.95 3.78
CA GLU A 134 12.59 31.43 5.19
C GLU A 134 13.32 30.47 6.13
N ARG A 135 13.24 29.17 5.83
CA ARG A 135 13.93 28.09 6.54
C ARG A 135 14.52 27.11 5.54
N PRO A 136 15.74 26.60 5.77
CA PRO A 136 16.30 25.53 4.95
C PRO A 136 15.38 24.31 4.92
N LEU A 137 15.38 23.60 3.79
CA LEU A 137 14.64 22.36 3.61
C LEU A 137 15.40 21.20 4.27
N ASP A 138 14.73 20.47 5.14
CA ASP A 138 15.27 19.23 5.70
C ASP A 138 15.42 18.16 4.62
N VAL A 139 16.59 17.54 4.52
CA VAL A 139 16.90 16.51 3.51
C VAL A 139 17.57 15.27 4.09
N HIS A 140 17.31 14.12 3.46
CA HIS A 140 18.00 12.88 3.79
C HIS A 140 19.01 12.51 2.70
N LEU A 141 20.25 12.23 3.10
CA LEU A 141 21.30 11.80 2.18
C LEU A 141 21.22 10.28 1.92
N LYS A 142 21.13 9.89 0.65
CA LYS A 142 21.17 8.49 0.26
C LYS A 142 22.60 8.05 -0.06
N ILE A 143 23.10 7.10 0.70
CA ILE A 143 24.35 6.38 0.44
C ILE A 143 24.01 5.05 -0.21
N ASP A 144 24.69 4.71 -1.30
CA ASP A 144 24.66 3.38 -1.89
C ASP A 144 25.79 2.51 -1.33
N THR A 145 25.37 1.40 -0.71
CA THR A 145 26.27 0.41 -0.12
C THR A 145 26.28 -0.91 -0.88
N GLY A 146 25.51 -1.02 -1.98
CA GLY A 146 25.48 -2.20 -2.83
C GLY A 146 24.11 -2.51 -3.45
N MET A 147 23.10 -1.64 -3.28
CA MET A 147 21.81 -1.80 -3.98
C MET A 147 21.90 -1.31 -5.42
N SER A 148 22.82 -0.38 -5.72
CA SER A 148 23.10 0.11 -7.08
C SER A 148 21.89 0.74 -7.77
N ARG A 149 20.97 1.34 -6.99
CA ARG A 149 19.75 1.98 -7.50
C ARG A 149 19.83 3.51 -7.44
N LEU A 150 20.02 4.05 -6.23
CA LEU A 150 20.15 5.50 -5.98
C LEU A 150 21.12 5.71 -4.82
N GLY A 151 21.79 6.86 -4.85
CA GLY A 151 22.72 7.32 -3.82
C GLY A 151 24.17 7.37 -4.28
N THR A 152 24.96 8.17 -3.58
CA THR A 152 26.40 8.26 -3.80
C THR A 152 27.07 7.01 -3.27
N SER A 153 28.20 6.61 -3.85
CA SER A 153 28.94 5.47 -3.32
C SER A 153 29.37 5.70 -1.87
N ALA A 154 29.41 4.64 -1.07
CA ALA A 154 29.89 4.72 0.32
C ALA A 154 31.31 5.32 0.46
N SER A 155 32.15 5.21 -0.57
CA SER A 155 33.48 5.83 -0.57
C SER A 155 33.43 7.37 -0.64
N ASN A 156 32.39 7.92 -1.26
CA ASN A 156 32.21 9.35 -1.50
C ASN A 156 31.30 10.01 -0.45
N ALA A 157 30.92 9.29 0.61
CA ALA A 157 29.99 9.78 1.63
C ALA A 157 30.47 11.07 2.31
N LEU A 158 31.79 11.18 2.60
CA LEU A 158 32.36 12.35 3.26
C LEU A 158 32.29 13.60 2.38
N SER A 159 32.77 13.53 1.14
CA SER A 159 32.72 14.68 0.22
C SER A 159 31.29 15.09 -0.10
N PHE A 160 30.38 14.12 -0.18
CA PHE A 160 28.96 14.38 -0.36
C PHE A 160 28.37 15.14 0.84
N TRP A 161 28.62 14.66 2.06
CA TRP A 161 28.20 15.32 3.29
C TRP A 161 28.73 16.76 3.39
N GLU A 162 30.05 16.95 3.20
CA GLU A 162 30.70 18.26 3.28
C GLU A 162 30.11 19.24 2.28
N THR A 163 29.86 18.79 1.05
CA THR A 163 29.30 19.66 0.01
C THR A 163 27.85 20.04 0.32
N VAL A 164 27.00 19.09 0.70
CA VAL A 164 25.59 19.40 0.99
C VAL A 164 25.44 20.26 2.25
N THR A 165 26.32 20.09 3.23
CA THR A 165 26.33 20.94 4.45
C THR A 165 26.59 22.42 4.11
N GLN A 166 27.28 22.71 3.01
CA GLN A 166 27.58 24.08 2.58
C GLN A 166 26.44 24.72 1.75
N LEU A 167 25.38 23.98 1.43
CA LEU A 167 24.24 24.47 0.66
C LEU A 167 23.23 25.16 1.59
N PRO A 168 23.08 26.50 1.56
CA PRO A 168 22.33 27.24 2.57
C PRO A 168 20.82 26.97 2.53
N GLN A 169 20.30 26.46 1.42
CA GLN A 169 18.89 26.09 1.29
C GLN A 169 18.56 24.74 1.92
N LEU A 170 19.56 23.93 2.30
CA LEU A 170 19.36 22.56 2.76
C LEU A 170 19.85 22.38 4.20
N THR A 171 19.19 21.54 4.96
CA THR A 171 19.65 21.05 6.26
C THR A 171 19.63 19.53 6.24
N ILE A 172 20.77 18.90 6.52
CA ILE A 172 20.84 17.44 6.56
C ILE A 172 20.16 16.98 7.86
N SER A 173 19.01 16.32 7.72
CA SER A 173 18.22 15.77 8.84
C SER A 173 18.25 14.25 8.89
N GLY A 174 18.82 13.59 7.87
CA GLY A 174 19.02 12.15 7.91
C GLY A 174 20.03 11.62 6.91
N ILE A 175 20.45 10.38 7.15
CA ILE A 175 21.36 9.63 6.27
C ILE A 175 20.95 8.17 6.24
N TYR A 176 20.91 7.58 5.03
CA TYR A 176 20.44 6.22 4.89
C TYR A 176 21.00 5.44 3.72
N SER A 177 20.91 4.12 3.83
CA SER A 177 21.08 3.19 2.71
C SER A 177 19.90 2.22 2.64
N HIS A 178 19.94 1.29 1.68
CA HIS A 178 18.95 0.23 1.50
C HIS A 178 19.64 -1.11 1.29
N LEU A 179 19.17 -2.13 2.01
CA LEU A 179 19.68 -3.50 1.91
C LEU A 179 19.01 -4.23 0.75
N ALA A 180 19.81 -4.94 -0.04
CA ALA A 180 19.37 -5.63 -1.25
C ALA A 180 18.85 -7.05 -0.99
N THR A 181 19.35 -7.71 0.04
CA THR A 181 19.14 -9.14 0.30
C THR A 181 18.77 -9.40 1.77
N ALA A 182 18.06 -8.46 2.41
CA ALA A 182 17.72 -8.57 3.83
C ALA A 182 16.73 -9.72 4.10
N GLU A 183 16.04 -10.20 3.07
CA GLU A 183 15.15 -11.37 3.09
C GLU A 183 15.86 -12.70 2.85
N SER A 184 17.10 -12.68 2.32
CA SER A 184 17.84 -13.90 1.93
C SER A 184 18.32 -14.70 3.14
N LEU A 185 18.36 -16.03 3.01
CA LEU A 185 18.98 -16.91 4.00
C LEU A 185 20.49 -16.69 4.10
N ASP A 186 21.16 -16.47 2.96
CA ASP A 186 22.55 -16.01 2.94
C ASP A 186 22.61 -14.52 3.29
N GLU A 187 23.19 -14.23 4.46
CA GLU A 187 23.32 -12.88 5.00
C GLU A 187 24.61 -12.17 4.57
N SER A 188 25.47 -12.84 3.79
CA SER A 188 26.80 -12.34 3.41
C SER A 188 26.74 -10.94 2.80
N THR A 189 25.84 -10.73 1.83
CA THR A 189 25.65 -9.45 1.13
C THR A 189 25.07 -8.39 2.07
N THR A 190 24.11 -8.76 2.92
CA THR A 190 23.52 -7.86 3.92
C THR A 190 24.59 -7.30 4.86
N TRP A 191 25.47 -8.17 5.39
CA TRP A 191 26.54 -7.74 6.30
C TRP A 191 27.65 -6.98 5.58
N GLN A 192 27.94 -7.27 4.31
CA GLN A 192 28.83 -6.44 3.50
C GLN A 192 28.27 -5.02 3.31
N GLN A 193 26.98 -4.88 2.98
CA GLN A 193 26.32 -3.59 2.85
C GLN A 193 26.29 -2.82 4.17
N TYR A 194 25.99 -3.52 5.29
CA TYR A 194 26.04 -2.95 6.63
C TYR A 194 27.44 -2.40 6.98
N ASN A 195 28.49 -3.20 6.77
CA ASN A 195 29.87 -2.78 7.08
C ASN A 195 30.32 -1.60 6.21
N ARG A 196 29.90 -1.54 4.94
CA ARG A 196 30.15 -0.36 4.08
C ARG A 196 29.42 0.87 4.60
N PHE A 197 28.19 0.71 5.10
CA PHE A 197 27.42 1.80 5.68
C PHE A 197 28.10 2.34 6.95
N ILE A 198 28.46 1.47 7.89
CA ILE A 198 29.18 1.85 9.11
C ILE A 198 30.49 2.57 8.78
N LYS A 199 31.31 2.02 7.87
CA LYS A 199 32.56 2.67 7.44
C LYS A 199 32.34 4.04 6.80
N ALA A 200 31.20 4.26 6.14
CA ALA A 200 30.86 5.56 5.59
C ALA A 200 30.48 6.54 6.72
N LEU A 201 29.69 6.10 7.70
CA LEU A 201 29.30 6.90 8.86
C LEU A 201 30.50 7.27 9.75
N ASP A 202 31.43 6.34 9.97
CA ASP A 202 32.64 6.55 10.80
C ASP A 202 33.57 7.65 10.23
N ARG A 203 33.44 7.97 8.95
CA ARG A 203 34.21 9.04 8.28
C ARG A 203 33.56 10.40 8.41
N LEU A 204 32.27 10.46 8.75
CA LEU A 204 31.54 11.72 8.88
C LEU A 204 31.95 12.42 10.19
N PRO A 205 31.84 13.76 10.26
CA PRO A 205 31.92 14.44 11.54
C PRO A 205 30.86 13.87 12.50
N ARG A 206 31.05 14.05 13.81
CA ARG A 206 30.06 13.63 14.80
C ARG A 206 28.69 14.16 14.41
N LEU A 207 27.78 13.24 14.08
CA LEU A 207 26.43 13.59 13.67
C LEU A 207 25.73 14.32 14.81
N GLN A 208 25.03 15.38 14.48
CA GLN A 208 24.21 16.12 15.43
C GLN A 208 23.00 15.27 15.84
N HIS A 209 22.43 15.53 17.02
CA HIS A 209 21.33 14.72 17.58
C HIS A 209 20.06 14.71 16.71
N ASN A 210 19.90 15.68 15.80
CA ASN A 210 18.78 15.79 14.88
C ASN A 210 19.00 15.08 13.54
N VAL A 211 20.13 14.41 13.32
CA VAL A 211 20.41 13.66 12.08
C VAL A 211 20.06 12.19 12.27
N ALA A 212 18.94 11.76 11.72
CA ALA A 212 18.48 10.37 11.84
C ALA A 212 19.28 9.43 10.92
N VAL A 213 19.86 8.38 11.48
CA VAL A 213 20.48 7.28 10.73
C VAL A 213 19.45 6.17 10.55
N HIS A 214 19.30 5.68 9.32
CA HIS A 214 18.40 4.56 9.06
C HIS A 214 18.89 3.58 7.99
N LEU A 215 18.62 2.29 8.20
CA LEU A 215 19.04 1.24 7.26
C LEU A 215 17.95 0.20 7.02
N ALA A 216 17.32 -0.29 8.08
CA ALA A 216 16.39 -1.41 8.00
C ALA A 216 15.19 -1.15 7.08
N ASN A 217 14.91 -2.12 6.19
CA ASN A 217 13.59 -2.33 5.59
C ASN A 217 12.79 -3.31 6.49
N SER A 218 11.59 -3.74 6.08
CA SER A 218 10.80 -4.73 6.86
C SER A 218 11.58 -6.00 7.21
N ALA A 219 12.33 -6.59 6.27
CA ALA A 219 13.07 -7.83 6.53
C ALA A 219 14.19 -7.63 7.57
N ALA A 220 14.96 -6.55 7.42
CA ALA A 220 16.04 -6.22 8.35
C ALA A 220 15.51 -5.78 9.72
N ALA A 221 14.36 -5.11 9.78
CA ALA A 221 13.72 -4.74 11.04
C ALA A 221 13.34 -5.98 11.85
N LEU A 222 12.80 -7.01 11.18
CA LEU A 222 12.38 -8.26 11.81
C LEU A 222 13.55 -9.17 12.21
N ARG A 223 14.67 -9.14 11.46
CA ARG A 223 15.80 -10.08 11.66
C ARG A 223 17.00 -9.50 12.40
N PHE A 224 17.30 -8.23 12.20
CA PHE A 224 18.60 -7.66 12.50
C PHE A 224 18.49 -6.38 13.35
N PRO A 225 18.34 -6.50 14.69
CA PRO A 225 18.28 -5.34 15.60
C PRO A 225 19.43 -4.34 15.43
N ARG A 226 20.63 -4.80 15.03
CA ARG A 226 21.78 -3.93 14.74
C ARG A 226 21.56 -2.94 13.59
N THR A 227 20.54 -3.15 12.76
CA THR A 227 20.24 -2.29 11.60
C THR A 227 19.18 -1.22 11.89
N HIS A 228 18.66 -1.17 13.13
CA HIS A 228 17.56 -0.30 13.52
C HIS A 228 17.97 1.17 13.60
N PHE A 229 19.16 1.46 14.14
CA PHE A 229 19.68 2.82 14.33
C PHE A 229 18.63 3.75 14.96
N ASP A 230 18.40 4.94 14.39
CA ASP A 230 17.45 5.92 14.93
C ASP A 230 16.05 5.75 14.33
N LEU A 231 15.95 5.13 13.15
CA LEU A 231 14.70 5.01 12.40
C LEU A 231 14.70 3.74 11.53
N VAL A 232 13.60 2.98 11.58
CA VAL A 232 13.37 1.83 10.67
C VAL A 232 12.32 2.17 9.63
N ARG A 233 12.43 1.60 8.42
CA ARG A 233 11.49 1.84 7.33
C ARG A 233 10.73 0.57 7.00
N VAL A 234 9.52 0.45 7.52
CA VAL A 234 8.69 -0.73 7.32
C VAL A 234 7.67 -0.49 6.21
N GLY A 235 7.68 -1.38 5.21
CA GLY A 235 6.66 -1.43 4.17
C GLY A 235 5.78 -2.64 4.40
N LEU A 236 6.17 -3.77 3.80
CA LEU A 236 5.36 -4.99 3.74
C LEU A 236 4.81 -5.44 5.12
N ALA A 237 5.61 -5.29 6.18
CA ALA A 237 5.22 -5.69 7.53
C ALA A 237 4.03 -4.89 8.11
N ILE A 238 3.86 -3.61 7.76
CA ILE A 238 2.69 -2.81 8.19
C ILE A 238 1.39 -3.43 7.64
N TYR A 239 1.47 -3.97 6.43
CA TYR A 239 0.35 -4.61 5.74
C TYR A 239 0.10 -6.06 6.18
N GLY A 240 0.79 -6.51 7.24
CA GLY A 240 0.55 -7.82 7.84
C GLY A 240 1.28 -8.98 7.16
N LEU A 241 2.23 -8.66 6.29
CA LEU A 241 2.94 -9.62 5.46
C LEU A 241 4.43 -9.60 5.82
N SER A 242 5.01 -10.78 5.98
CA SER A 242 6.43 -10.89 6.32
C SER A 242 7.26 -11.27 5.10
N PRO A 243 8.34 -10.53 4.79
CA PRO A 243 9.28 -10.92 3.74
C PRO A 243 10.19 -12.09 4.17
N VAL A 244 10.09 -12.55 5.42
CA VAL A 244 10.96 -13.56 6.05
C VAL A 244 10.14 -14.48 6.97
N PRO A 245 10.59 -15.69 7.31
CA PRO A 245 9.88 -16.54 8.27
C PRO A 245 9.72 -15.86 9.64
N LEU A 246 8.47 -15.68 10.09
CA LEU A 246 8.13 -14.95 11.34
C LEU A 246 8.59 -15.65 12.62
N SER A 247 8.90 -16.94 12.58
CA SER A 247 9.48 -17.68 13.71
C SER A 247 10.77 -17.06 14.23
N SER A 248 11.42 -16.21 13.42
CA SER A 248 12.64 -15.47 13.79
C SER A 248 12.39 -14.14 14.52
N ALA A 249 11.17 -13.60 14.52
CA ALA A 249 10.93 -12.19 14.86
C ALA A 249 10.08 -11.93 16.12
N ASN A 250 9.45 -12.95 16.74
CA ASN A 250 8.51 -12.78 17.86
C ASN A 250 7.45 -11.66 17.65
N VAL A 251 7.04 -11.44 16.40
CA VAL A 251 6.00 -10.47 16.02
C VAL A 251 4.88 -11.21 15.31
N GLU A 252 3.66 -10.94 15.73
CA GLU A 252 2.46 -11.38 15.04
C GLU A 252 2.04 -10.30 14.04
N LEU A 253 1.87 -10.71 12.78
CA LEU A 253 1.45 -9.84 11.68
C LEU A 253 0.15 -10.39 11.09
N THR A 254 -0.85 -9.53 10.98
CA THR A 254 -2.18 -9.86 10.46
C THR A 254 -2.39 -9.19 9.11
N PRO A 255 -2.59 -9.96 8.00
CA PRO A 255 -2.86 -9.38 6.69
C PRO A 255 -4.00 -8.37 6.70
N VAL A 256 -3.74 -7.17 6.17
CA VAL A 256 -4.66 -6.02 6.26
C VAL A 256 -5.73 -6.04 5.17
N LEU A 257 -5.40 -6.57 3.99
CA LEU A 257 -6.23 -6.46 2.80
C LEU A 257 -6.97 -7.74 2.46
N GLN A 258 -8.22 -7.58 2.02
CA GLN A 258 -8.98 -8.62 1.34
C GLN A 258 -9.50 -8.11 0.00
N VAL A 259 -9.44 -8.95 -1.04
CA VAL A 259 -10.03 -8.66 -2.35
C VAL A 259 -11.27 -9.50 -2.51
N LYS A 260 -12.40 -8.83 -2.75
CA LYS A 260 -13.70 -9.48 -2.86
C LYS A 260 -14.41 -9.05 -4.14
N ALA A 261 -15.23 -9.95 -4.67
CA ALA A 261 -16.06 -9.68 -5.83
C ALA A 261 -17.36 -10.47 -5.78
N ARG A 262 -18.35 -10.09 -6.58
CA ARG A 262 -19.63 -10.80 -6.64
C ARG A 262 -19.67 -11.79 -7.79
N VAL A 263 -20.36 -12.90 -7.53
CA VAL A 263 -20.86 -13.78 -8.58
C VAL A 263 -21.92 -13.03 -9.38
N THR A 264 -21.80 -13.01 -10.70
CA THR A 264 -22.76 -12.37 -11.62
C THR A 264 -23.69 -13.38 -12.27
N GLN A 265 -23.18 -14.58 -12.51
CA GLN A 265 -23.93 -15.65 -13.14
C GLN A 265 -23.46 -16.99 -12.60
N VAL A 266 -24.39 -17.93 -12.48
CA VAL A 266 -24.10 -19.34 -12.26
C VAL A 266 -24.80 -20.12 -13.36
N LYS A 267 -24.10 -21.04 -14.01
CA LYS A 267 -24.67 -21.91 -15.03
C LYS A 267 -24.07 -23.31 -14.99
N ASP A 268 -24.87 -24.28 -15.40
CA ASP A 268 -24.41 -25.65 -15.62
C ASP A 268 -23.87 -25.78 -17.06
N VAL A 269 -22.77 -26.51 -17.22
CA VAL A 269 -22.14 -26.81 -18.52
C VAL A 269 -21.92 -28.30 -18.66
N GLU A 270 -22.10 -28.81 -19.87
CA GLU A 270 -21.91 -30.23 -20.17
C GLU A 270 -20.42 -30.58 -20.32
N ARG A 271 -20.12 -31.88 -20.26
CA ARG A 271 -18.78 -32.41 -20.56
C ARG A 271 -18.33 -31.97 -21.95
N GLY A 272 -17.11 -31.49 -22.06
CA GLY A 272 -16.48 -31.03 -23.30
C GLY A 272 -16.68 -29.53 -23.59
N ALA A 273 -17.56 -28.84 -22.86
CA ALA A 273 -17.77 -27.41 -23.00
C ALA A 273 -16.48 -26.62 -22.76
N GLY A 274 -16.12 -25.73 -23.69
CA GLY A 274 -14.98 -24.83 -23.56
C GLY A 274 -15.32 -23.64 -22.68
N ILE A 275 -14.40 -23.26 -21.77
CA ILE A 275 -14.60 -22.13 -20.86
C ILE A 275 -13.60 -21.00 -21.18
N SER A 276 -14.13 -19.79 -21.36
CA SER A 276 -13.40 -18.56 -21.69
C SER A 276 -12.66 -18.58 -23.04
N TYR A 277 -11.89 -17.51 -23.28
CA TYR A 277 -11.07 -17.30 -24.47
C TYR A 277 -10.17 -18.48 -24.79
N GLY A 278 -10.14 -18.83 -26.07
CA GLY A 278 -9.31 -19.92 -26.61
C GLY A 278 -9.72 -21.32 -26.14
N HIS A 279 -10.74 -21.45 -25.28
CA HIS A 279 -11.18 -22.72 -24.71
C HIS A 279 -10.02 -23.57 -24.17
N GLN A 280 -9.03 -22.90 -23.55
CA GLN A 280 -7.87 -23.54 -22.94
C GLN A 280 -8.26 -24.49 -21.82
N PHE A 281 -9.42 -24.24 -21.19
CA PHE A 281 -10.08 -25.17 -20.30
C PHE A 281 -11.31 -25.78 -20.98
N ARG A 282 -11.45 -27.10 -20.87
CA ARG A 282 -12.65 -27.84 -21.27
C ARG A 282 -13.17 -28.65 -20.09
N ALA A 283 -14.48 -28.58 -19.86
CA ALA A 283 -15.12 -29.32 -18.78
C ALA A 283 -14.91 -30.84 -18.94
N SER A 284 -14.34 -31.48 -17.93
CA SER A 284 -14.07 -32.94 -17.96
C SER A 284 -15.31 -33.78 -17.63
N HIS A 285 -16.30 -33.19 -16.97
CA HIS A 285 -17.62 -33.73 -16.62
C HIS A 285 -18.67 -32.61 -16.67
N GLY A 286 -19.94 -32.92 -16.34
CA GLY A 286 -20.93 -31.88 -16.11
C GLY A 286 -20.51 -31.00 -14.93
N MET A 287 -20.36 -29.70 -15.15
CA MET A 287 -19.81 -28.76 -14.15
C MET A 287 -20.78 -27.60 -13.92
N ARG A 288 -20.76 -27.05 -12.70
CA ARG A 288 -21.38 -25.76 -12.40
C ARG A 288 -20.32 -24.68 -12.37
N VAL A 289 -20.51 -23.65 -13.17
CA VAL A 289 -19.54 -22.56 -13.36
C VAL A 289 -20.13 -21.25 -12.87
N GLY A 290 -19.40 -20.58 -11.99
CA GLY A 290 -19.70 -19.22 -11.54
C GLY A 290 -18.87 -18.20 -12.33
N THR A 291 -19.49 -17.14 -12.82
CA THR A 291 -18.82 -15.96 -13.38
C THR A 291 -18.69 -14.89 -12.30
N VAL A 292 -17.48 -14.42 -12.05
CA VAL A 292 -17.16 -13.43 -11.01
C VAL A 292 -16.77 -12.11 -11.67
N ALA A 293 -17.28 -10.99 -11.15
CA ALA A 293 -17.13 -9.67 -11.77
C ALA A 293 -15.79 -8.97 -11.47
N ILE A 294 -14.68 -9.67 -11.71
CA ILE A 294 -13.34 -9.12 -11.56
C ILE A 294 -12.40 -9.74 -12.59
N GLY A 295 -11.50 -8.94 -13.16
CA GLY A 295 -10.57 -9.39 -14.20
C GLY A 295 -9.22 -8.69 -14.16
N TYR A 296 -8.45 -8.81 -15.24
CA TYR A 296 -7.08 -8.29 -15.28
C TYR A 296 -6.99 -6.77 -15.27
N ALA A 297 -8.03 -6.04 -15.72
CA ALA A 297 -8.04 -4.58 -15.62
C ALA A 297 -8.30 -4.10 -14.18
N ASP A 298 -8.69 -5.01 -13.27
CA ASP A 298 -8.86 -4.76 -11.84
C ASP A 298 -7.65 -5.17 -10.99
N GLY A 299 -6.63 -5.78 -11.61
CA GLY A 299 -5.42 -6.25 -10.92
C GLY A 299 -5.25 -7.77 -10.88
N VAL A 300 -6.22 -8.56 -11.36
CA VAL A 300 -6.08 -10.03 -11.42
C VAL A 300 -5.30 -10.45 -12.66
N ALA A 301 -3.98 -10.55 -12.54
CA ALA A 301 -3.09 -10.80 -13.67
C ALA A 301 -3.55 -11.97 -14.55
N ARG A 302 -3.60 -11.76 -15.87
CA ARG A 302 -4.04 -12.79 -16.83
C ARG A 302 -3.18 -14.07 -16.77
N GLY A 303 -1.90 -13.94 -16.39
CA GLY A 303 -0.99 -15.07 -16.19
C GLY A 303 -1.44 -16.08 -15.12
N LEU A 304 -2.38 -15.69 -14.23
CA LEU A 304 -2.97 -16.55 -13.21
C LEU A 304 -4.06 -17.49 -13.76
N SER A 305 -4.37 -17.42 -15.05
CA SER A 305 -5.43 -18.22 -15.69
C SER A 305 -5.22 -19.72 -15.46
N GLY A 306 -6.19 -20.37 -14.82
CA GLY A 306 -6.17 -21.79 -14.47
C GLY A 306 -5.22 -22.15 -13.33
N ARG A 307 -4.63 -21.16 -12.63
CA ARG A 307 -3.55 -21.37 -11.64
C ARG A 307 -3.93 -21.04 -10.19
N ILE A 308 -5.04 -20.34 -9.97
CA ILE A 308 -5.45 -19.86 -8.66
C ILE A 308 -6.75 -20.49 -8.19
N ASP A 309 -6.95 -20.46 -6.88
CA ASP A 309 -8.22 -20.75 -6.21
C ASP A 309 -8.79 -19.46 -5.61
N VAL A 310 -10.10 -19.47 -5.38
CA VAL A 310 -10.85 -18.44 -4.64
C VAL A 310 -11.70 -19.09 -3.57
N LEU A 311 -12.28 -18.31 -2.66
CA LEU A 311 -13.23 -18.81 -1.66
C LEU A 311 -14.64 -18.32 -1.95
N VAL A 312 -15.61 -19.23 -1.82
CA VAL A 312 -17.04 -18.92 -1.86
C VAL A 312 -17.72 -19.77 -0.79
N ASN A 313 -18.47 -19.14 0.12
CA ASN A 313 -19.18 -19.81 1.22
C ASN A 313 -18.25 -20.73 2.05
N GLY A 314 -17.04 -20.27 2.36
CA GLY A 314 -16.02 -21.01 3.12
C GLY A 314 -15.40 -22.20 2.37
N THR A 315 -15.64 -22.33 1.06
CA THR A 315 -15.12 -23.44 0.24
C THR A 315 -14.19 -22.93 -0.86
N ARG A 316 -13.03 -23.59 -1.04
CA ARG A 316 -12.12 -23.31 -2.15
C ARG A 316 -12.73 -23.75 -3.49
N ALA A 317 -12.76 -22.83 -4.45
CA ALA A 317 -13.23 -23.03 -5.82
C ALA A 317 -12.10 -22.71 -6.80
N ARG A 318 -11.87 -23.59 -7.78
CA ARG A 318 -10.78 -23.43 -8.76
C ARG A 318 -11.17 -22.38 -9.80
N GLN A 319 -10.27 -21.45 -10.13
CA GLN A 319 -10.44 -20.59 -11.29
C GLN A 319 -10.21 -21.40 -12.58
N VAL A 320 -11.17 -21.36 -13.51
CA VAL A 320 -11.17 -22.14 -14.75
C VAL A 320 -11.27 -21.27 -15.99
N GLY A 321 -10.55 -21.66 -17.05
CA GLY A 321 -10.43 -20.90 -18.29
C GLY A 321 -9.57 -19.63 -18.14
N ALA A 322 -9.48 -18.86 -19.22
CA ALA A 322 -8.75 -17.59 -19.22
C ALA A 322 -9.46 -16.53 -18.35
N ILE A 323 -8.67 -15.79 -17.55
CA ILE A 323 -9.10 -14.55 -16.92
C ILE A 323 -9.29 -13.48 -18.00
N THR A 324 -10.42 -12.79 -17.96
CA THR A 324 -10.80 -11.76 -18.95
C THR A 324 -10.60 -10.36 -18.36
N MET A 325 -10.95 -9.31 -19.12
CA MET A 325 -10.71 -7.93 -18.71
C MET A 325 -11.43 -7.58 -17.40
N ASP A 326 -12.70 -7.99 -17.29
CA ASP A 326 -13.60 -7.59 -16.21
C ASP A 326 -14.20 -8.77 -15.45
N GLN A 327 -13.93 -10.00 -15.90
CA GLN A 327 -14.54 -11.21 -15.35
C GLN A 327 -13.58 -12.40 -15.34
N LEU A 328 -13.84 -13.32 -14.43
CA LEU A 328 -13.22 -14.64 -14.39
C LEU A 328 -14.26 -15.71 -14.06
N MET A 329 -13.96 -16.97 -14.39
CA MET A 329 -14.83 -18.11 -14.14
C MET A 329 -14.22 -19.03 -13.10
N ILE A 330 -15.09 -19.59 -12.25
CA ILE A 330 -14.72 -20.50 -11.17
C ILE A 330 -15.60 -21.76 -11.23
N ASP A 331 -15.00 -22.92 -10.93
CA ASP A 331 -15.72 -24.16 -10.75
C ASP A 331 -16.37 -24.20 -9.37
N VAL A 332 -17.70 -24.11 -9.34
CA VAL A 332 -18.51 -24.14 -8.12
C VAL A 332 -19.31 -25.43 -7.99
N THR A 333 -18.95 -26.48 -8.74
CA THR A 333 -19.63 -27.79 -8.71
C THR A 333 -19.69 -28.37 -7.29
N LYS A 334 -18.64 -28.15 -6.49
CA LYS A 334 -18.53 -28.63 -5.10
C LYS A 334 -18.92 -27.58 -4.04
N VAL A 335 -19.27 -26.37 -4.46
CA VAL A 335 -19.63 -25.30 -3.52
C VAL A 335 -21.14 -25.30 -3.30
N PRO A 336 -21.63 -25.46 -2.05
CA PRO A 336 -23.06 -25.49 -1.78
C PRO A 336 -23.76 -24.18 -2.18
N SER A 337 -24.80 -24.30 -3.01
CA SER A 337 -25.82 -23.27 -3.26
C SER A 337 -25.33 -21.88 -3.69
N VAL A 338 -24.28 -21.79 -4.53
CA VAL A 338 -23.81 -20.50 -5.08
C VAL A 338 -24.88 -19.85 -5.97
N ARG A 339 -25.11 -18.55 -5.78
CA ARG A 339 -26.08 -17.73 -6.52
C ARG A 339 -25.46 -16.41 -7.01
N PRO A 340 -26.02 -15.78 -8.05
CA PRO A 340 -25.71 -14.40 -8.38
C PRO A 340 -25.89 -13.49 -7.15
N GLY A 341 -24.92 -12.62 -6.92
CA GLY A 341 -24.84 -11.73 -5.75
C GLY A 341 -23.95 -12.26 -4.63
N ASP A 342 -23.68 -13.56 -4.55
CA ASP A 342 -22.81 -14.14 -3.53
C ASP A 342 -21.39 -13.57 -3.62
N ILE A 343 -20.72 -13.50 -2.48
CA ILE A 343 -19.37 -12.93 -2.36
C ILE A 343 -18.35 -14.03 -2.62
N VAL A 344 -17.38 -13.70 -3.46
CA VAL A 344 -16.16 -14.45 -3.70
C VAL A 344 -15.00 -13.70 -3.07
N THR A 345 -14.26 -14.35 -2.20
CA THR A 345 -13.00 -13.83 -1.64
C THR A 345 -11.84 -14.35 -2.47
N LEU A 346 -11.16 -13.44 -3.17
CA LEU A 346 -10.02 -13.77 -4.05
C LEU A 346 -8.71 -13.83 -3.27
N ILE A 347 -8.51 -12.89 -2.35
CA ILE A 347 -7.41 -12.85 -1.37
C ILE A 347 -8.05 -12.45 -0.05
N GLY A 348 -7.73 -13.14 1.04
CA GLY A 348 -8.34 -12.89 2.35
C GLY A 348 -8.90 -14.17 2.95
N ARG A 349 -9.82 -14.01 3.91
CA ARG A 349 -10.38 -15.11 4.69
C ARG A 349 -11.89 -15.20 4.45
N ASP A 350 -12.39 -16.42 4.32
CA ASP A 350 -13.82 -16.73 4.32
C ASP A 350 -14.04 -17.94 5.24
N GLN A 351 -14.68 -17.70 6.38
CA GLN A 351 -14.81 -18.67 7.47
C GLN A 351 -13.44 -19.22 7.93
N SER A 352 -13.25 -20.54 7.93
CA SER A 352 -12.01 -21.20 8.32
C SER A 352 -10.93 -21.14 7.23
N GLU A 353 -11.30 -20.95 5.97
CA GLU A 353 -10.39 -20.95 4.83
C GLU A 353 -9.77 -19.57 4.56
N GLN A 354 -8.58 -19.56 3.99
CA GLN A 354 -7.84 -18.35 3.65
C GLN A 354 -7.10 -18.53 2.32
N ILE A 355 -7.13 -17.51 1.47
CA ILE A 355 -6.22 -17.36 0.31
C ILE A 355 -5.24 -16.24 0.63
N ARG A 356 -3.95 -16.57 0.62
CA ARG A 356 -2.87 -15.60 0.86
C ARG A 356 -2.41 -14.96 -0.44
N ALA A 357 -1.95 -13.70 -0.38
CA ALA A 357 -1.38 -13.01 -1.55
C ALA A 357 -0.10 -13.71 -2.03
N GLU A 358 0.63 -14.37 -1.12
CA GLU A 358 1.81 -15.18 -1.41
C GLU A 358 1.48 -16.41 -2.28
N GLU A 359 0.27 -16.98 -2.18
CA GLU A 359 -0.17 -18.08 -3.06
C GLU A 359 -0.25 -17.60 -4.51
N TRP A 360 -0.74 -16.38 -4.73
CA TRP A 360 -0.82 -15.78 -6.07
C TRP A 360 0.55 -15.40 -6.61
N ALA A 361 1.42 -14.84 -5.76
CA ALA A 361 2.79 -14.51 -6.13
C ALA A 361 3.55 -15.76 -6.62
N ALA A 362 3.45 -16.88 -5.88
CA ALA A 362 4.02 -18.15 -6.28
C ALA A 362 3.40 -18.69 -7.59
N ALA A 363 2.08 -18.58 -7.77
CA ALA A 363 1.40 -19.05 -8.98
C ALA A 363 1.73 -18.24 -10.26
N SER A 364 2.22 -17.01 -10.10
CA SER A 364 2.58 -16.09 -11.20
C SER A 364 4.07 -15.80 -11.33
N ASP A 365 4.93 -16.49 -10.58
CA ASP A 365 6.39 -16.27 -10.57
C ASP A 365 6.78 -14.81 -10.33
N THR A 366 6.14 -14.21 -9.33
CA THR A 366 6.38 -12.83 -8.92
C THR A 366 6.48 -12.72 -7.39
N ILE A 367 6.55 -11.49 -6.90
CA ILE A 367 6.62 -11.13 -5.49
C ILE A 367 5.27 -10.57 -5.00
N VAL A 368 5.00 -10.74 -3.71
CA VAL A 368 3.74 -10.32 -3.08
C VAL A 368 3.43 -8.82 -3.28
N TRP A 369 4.45 -7.97 -3.35
CA TRP A 369 4.28 -6.53 -3.63
C TRP A 369 3.58 -6.27 -4.95
N GLU A 370 3.94 -7.00 -6.01
CA GLU A 370 3.33 -6.80 -7.33
C GLU A 370 1.84 -7.19 -7.31
N VAL A 371 1.51 -8.31 -6.64
CA VAL A 371 0.13 -8.74 -6.45
C VAL A 371 -0.70 -7.66 -5.75
N LEU A 372 -0.24 -7.16 -4.60
CA LEU A 372 -0.98 -6.15 -3.83
C LEU A 372 -1.13 -4.82 -4.59
N CYS A 373 -0.06 -4.36 -5.24
CA CYS A 373 -0.06 -3.12 -6.01
C CYS A 373 -0.91 -3.21 -7.30
N GLY A 374 -1.33 -4.42 -7.70
CA GLY A 374 -2.20 -4.64 -8.85
C GLY A 374 -3.61 -4.06 -8.67
N PHE A 375 -4.11 -3.93 -7.44
CA PHE A 375 -5.51 -3.57 -7.15
C PHE A 375 -5.82 -2.06 -7.16
N LYS A 376 -4.92 -1.23 -7.69
CA LYS A 376 -4.89 0.22 -7.42
C LYS A 376 -5.95 1.09 -8.11
N ASN A 377 -6.43 0.71 -9.29
CA ASN A 377 -7.10 1.68 -10.18
C ASN A 377 -8.64 1.67 -10.14
N ARG A 378 -9.26 0.49 -10.13
CA ARG A 378 -10.71 0.34 -10.37
C ARG A 378 -11.50 -0.16 -9.17
N LEU A 379 -10.80 -0.65 -8.16
CA LEU A 379 -11.44 -1.24 -6.99
C LEU A 379 -11.60 -0.16 -5.91
N PRO A 380 -12.83 0.13 -5.47
CA PRO A 380 -13.05 0.98 -4.31
C PRO A 380 -12.44 0.30 -3.07
N ARG A 381 -11.89 1.10 -2.18
CA ARG A 381 -11.38 0.65 -0.88
C ARG A 381 -12.43 0.97 0.16
N VAL A 382 -12.77 -0.01 0.98
CA VAL A 382 -13.73 0.13 2.08
C VAL A 382 -13.08 -0.36 3.36
N THR A 383 -13.34 0.32 4.47
CA THR A 383 -12.95 -0.22 5.77
C THR A 383 -13.78 -1.47 6.05
N LYS A 384 -13.14 -2.52 6.58
CA LYS A 384 -13.77 -3.81 6.87
C LYS A 384 -15.06 -3.66 7.70
N ASP A 385 -15.00 -2.84 8.75
CA ASP A 385 -16.12 -2.62 9.70
C ASP A 385 -16.94 -1.35 9.43
N ALA A 386 -16.75 -0.69 8.27
CA ALA A 386 -17.60 0.43 7.92
C ALA A 386 -19.06 -0.05 7.85
N PRO A 387 -19.98 0.49 8.68
CA PRO A 387 -21.39 0.20 8.51
C PRO A 387 -21.80 0.64 7.10
N ASN A 388 -22.68 -0.12 6.45
CA ASN A 388 -23.23 0.26 5.14
C ASN A 388 -23.64 1.73 5.21
N ALA A 389 -23.08 2.58 4.36
CA ALA A 389 -23.16 4.03 4.44
C ALA A 389 -24.59 4.62 4.32
N ASN A 390 -25.63 3.78 4.31
CA ASN A 390 -27.04 4.14 4.28
C ASN A 390 -27.84 3.69 5.52
N ALA A 391 -27.20 3.18 6.58
CA ALA A 391 -27.89 2.83 7.83
C ALA A 391 -28.02 4.00 8.83
N ALA A 392 -27.33 5.12 8.60
CA ALA A 392 -27.28 6.26 9.51
C ALA A 392 -27.98 7.53 8.97
N SER A 393 -29.16 7.38 8.36
CA SER A 393 -30.00 8.54 7.96
C SER A 393 -31.50 8.25 8.03
N THR A 394 -31.96 7.54 9.06
CA THR A 394 -33.38 7.53 9.46
C THR A 394 -33.56 8.13 10.86
N GLY A 395 -32.95 9.29 11.08
CA GLY A 395 -33.32 10.20 12.15
C GLY A 395 -34.24 11.28 11.58
N VAL A 396 -35.55 11.11 11.76
CA VAL A 396 -36.55 12.13 11.43
C VAL A 396 -36.27 13.37 12.28
N THR A 397 -35.76 14.44 11.68
CA THR A 397 -35.89 15.80 12.19
C THR A 397 -36.70 16.62 11.18
N ASN A 398 -37.97 16.84 11.53
CA ASN A 398 -38.82 17.82 10.88
C ASN A 398 -38.18 19.21 11.02
N GLY A 399 -37.60 19.73 9.94
CA GLY A 399 -37.09 21.10 9.84
C GLY A 399 -37.67 21.78 8.61
N ARG A 400 -38.57 22.74 8.85
CA ARG A 400 -39.25 23.59 7.87
C ARG A 400 -38.28 24.19 6.85
N PHE A 401 -38.55 23.98 5.56
CA PHE A 401 -38.01 24.79 4.47
C PHE A 401 -38.64 26.19 4.53
N ALA A 402 -37.83 27.21 4.76
CA ALA A 402 -38.17 28.60 4.48
C ALA A 402 -37.66 28.95 3.08
N LEU A 403 -38.59 29.30 2.20
CA LEU A 403 -38.36 29.84 0.87
C LEU A 403 -37.60 31.18 0.98
N LEU A 404 -36.49 31.31 0.27
CA LEU A 404 -35.85 32.59 0.01
C LEU A 404 -36.24 33.09 -1.38
N ASP A 405 -36.84 34.27 -1.34
CA ASP A 405 -37.29 35.15 -2.41
C ASP A 405 -36.25 35.33 -3.53
N ARG A 406 -36.71 35.18 -4.77
CA ARG A 406 -36.01 35.65 -5.97
C ARG A 406 -37.03 36.44 -6.79
N ASP A 407 -37.06 37.75 -6.58
CA ASP A 407 -37.56 38.68 -7.58
C ASP A 407 -36.86 40.02 -7.43
N ARG A 408 -36.02 40.34 -8.41
CA ARG A 408 -35.70 41.70 -8.88
C ARG A 408 -34.65 41.60 -9.98
N LEU A 409 -35.09 41.69 -11.24
CA LEU A 409 -34.34 42.28 -12.34
C LEU A 409 -35.32 42.66 -13.47
N HIS A 410 -35.14 43.89 -13.97
CA HIS A 410 -35.72 44.54 -15.16
C HIS A 410 -37.10 45.22 -15.06
N ALA A 411 -37.09 46.56 -15.06
CA ALA A 411 -37.38 47.33 -16.27
C ALA A 411 -36.93 48.80 -16.15
N SER A 412 -36.48 49.32 -17.27
CA SER A 412 -35.83 50.60 -17.59
C SER A 412 -36.75 51.85 -17.55
N SER A 413 -36.11 52.99 -17.26
CA SER A 413 -36.26 54.42 -17.70
C SER A 413 -37.50 54.86 -18.51
N PRO A 414 -37.92 56.15 -18.45
CA PRO A 414 -37.10 57.35 -18.70
C PRO A 414 -36.60 58.09 -17.47
#